data_AF-A0A840G8K1-F1
#
_entry.id   AF-A0A840G8K1-F1
#
_cell.length_a   1.000
_cell.length_b   1.000
_cell.length_c   1.000
_cell.angle_alpha   90.00
_cell.angle_beta   90.00
_cell.angle_gamma   90.00
#
_symmetry.space_group_name_H-M   'P 1'
#
loop_
_entity.id
_entity.type
_entity.pdbx_description
1 polymer ?
#
loop_
_entity_poly.entity_id
_entity_poly.type
_entity_poly.pdbx_seq_one_letter_code
_entity_poly.pdbx_strand_id
1 'polypeptide(L)' 'MPEKPTNGVEPQRSEDNIQRDQLGPRGVPGKESPARMTPQREKKTPKDVDPGHPA' A
#
# COMPACT_ATOMS: atom_id res chain seq x y z
N MET A 1 -43.29 13.92 -3.07
CA MET A 1 -41.98 13.67 -2.43
C MET A 1 -40.96 13.59 -3.55
N PRO A 2 -39.80 14.28 -3.51
CA PRO A 2 -38.88 14.22 -4.64
C PRO A 2 -38.32 12.80 -4.77
N GLU A 3 -38.46 12.25 -5.97
CA GLU A 3 -38.00 10.91 -6.36
C GLU A 3 -36.47 10.85 -6.26
N LYS A 4 -35.94 9.84 -5.57
CA LYS A 4 -34.49 9.67 -5.44
C LYS A 4 -33.88 9.31 -6.81
N PRO A 5 -32.71 9.87 -7.17
CA PRO A 5 -32.05 9.56 -8.43
C PRO A 5 -31.74 8.06 -8.57
N THR A 6 -31.98 7.52 -9.77
CA THR A 6 -31.77 6.11 -10.15
C THR A 6 -30.30 5.69 -10.05
N ASN A 7 -29.40 6.64 -10.27
CA ASN A 7 -27.97 6.55 -9.99
C ASN A 7 -27.83 6.81 -8.49
N GLY A 8 -27.70 5.73 -7.71
CA GLY A 8 -27.80 5.75 -6.25
C GLY A 8 -27.18 6.99 -5.59
N VAL A 9 -27.89 7.49 -4.58
CA VAL A 9 -27.45 8.60 -3.72
C VAL A 9 -26.01 8.34 -3.27
N GLU A 10 -25.12 9.34 -3.43
CA GLU A 10 -23.75 9.22 -2.93
C GLU A 10 -23.81 8.80 -1.44
N PRO A 11 -23.09 7.73 -1.06
CA PRO A 11 -23.14 7.25 0.31
C PRO A 11 -22.65 8.35 1.26
N GLN A 12 -23.28 8.43 2.44
CA GLN A 12 -22.93 9.43 3.47
C GLN A 12 -21.44 9.43 3.84
N ARG A 13 -20.75 8.31 3.59
CA ARG A 13 -19.31 8.17 3.79
C ARG A 13 -18.68 7.58 2.54
N SER A 14 -17.56 8.18 2.12
CA SER A 14 -16.70 7.62 1.07
C SER A 14 -16.09 6.29 1.51
N GLU A 15 -15.70 5.47 0.54
CA GLU A 15 -14.99 4.21 0.79
C GLU A 15 -13.72 4.42 1.63
N ASP A 16 -12.97 5.50 1.38
CA ASP A 16 -11.75 5.82 2.14
C ASP A 16 -12.05 6.14 3.62
N ASN A 17 -13.17 6.81 3.92
CA ASN A 17 -13.60 7.05 5.30
C ASN A 17 -13.93 5.75 6.01
N ILE A 18 -14.62 4.83 5.32
CA ILE A 18 -14.97 3.50 5.86
C ILE A 18 -13.70 2.68 6.13
N GLN A 19 -12.72 2.70 5.22
CA GLN A 19 -11.45 2.01 5.41
C GLN A 19 -10.66 2.57 6.58
N ARG A 20 -10.64 3.90 6.78
CA ARG A 20 -9.94 4.55 7.89
C ARG A 20 -10.58 4.25 9.25
N ASP A 21 -11.91 4.19 9.31
CA ASP A 21 -12.64 3.80 10.52
C ASP A 21 -12.35 2.33 10.90
N GLN A 22 -12.24 1.43 9.92
CA GLN A 22 -12.01 -0.01 10.15
C GLN A 22 -10.54 -0.36 10.40
N LEU A 23 -9.61 0.24 9.66
CA LEU A 23 -8.19 -0.13 9.64
C LEU A 23 -7.31 0.87 10.38
N GLY A 24 -7.88 1.99 10.84
CA GLY A 24 -7.15 3.07 11.49
C GLY A 24 -6.50 4.05 10.51
N PRO A 25 -5.70 5.01 11.02
CA PRO A 25 -4.97 5.96 10.18
C PRO A 25 -4.04 5.23 9.21
N ARG A 26 -4.01 5.68 7.95
CA ARG A 26 -3.10 5.12 6.94
C ARG A 26 -1.67 5.45 7.32
N GLY A 27 -0.86 4.42 7.55
CA GLY A 27 0.52 4.57 8.02
C GLY A 27 0.58 4.96 9.50
N VAL A 28 1.70 4.66 10.16
CA VAL A 28 1.90 5.08 11.56
C VAL A 28 2.48 6.50 11.56
N PRO A 29 1.82 7.51 12.15
CA PRO A 29 2.39 8.85 12.26
C PRO A 29 3.79 8.80 12.86
N GLY A 30 4.77 9.37 12.16
CA GLY A 30 6.17 9.38 12.58
C GLY A 30 6.97 8.11 12.25
N LYS A 31 6.36 7.08 11.65
CA LYS A 31 7.11 5.94 11.10
C LYS A 31 7.15 6.02 9.57
N GLU A 32 8.24 5.51 9.03
CA GLU A 32 8.37 5.38 7.59
C GLU A 32 7.35 4.40 7.02
N SER A 33 6.98 4.62 5.76
CA SER A 33 6.11 3.72 5.01
C SER A 33 6.66 2.30 5.05
N PRO A 34 5.84 1.28 5.37
CA PRO A 34 6.29 -0.12 5.33
C PRO A 34 6.71 -0.55 3.92
N ALA A 35 6.19 0.12 2.88
CA ALA A 35 6.61 -0.09 1.50
C ALA A 35 7.85 0.76 1.17
N ARG A 36 9.04 0.18 1.38
CA ARG A 36 10.29 0.74 0.84
C ARG A 36 10.61 0.06 -0.50
N MET A 37 10.71 0.86 -1.55
CA MET A 37 11.23 0.37 -2.84
C MET A 37 12.73 0.09 -2.69
N THR A 38 13.13 -1.17 -2.80
CA THR A 38 14.55 -1.51 -2.91
C THR A 38 15.07 -1.07 -4.30
N PRO A 39 16.19 -0.33 -4.37
CA PRO A 39 16.78 0.07 -5.64
C PRO A 39 17.06 -1.15 -6.52
N GLN A 40 16.86 -1.00 -7.83
CA GLN A 40 17.06 -2.12 -8.77
C GLN A 40 18.49 -2.67 -8.73
N ARG A 41 19.48 -1.82 -8.41
CA ARG A 41 20.87 -2.23 -8.20
C ARG A 41 21.00 -3.26 -7.08
N GLU A 42 20.38 -3.01 -5.93
CA GLU A 42 20.45 -3.90 -4.77
C GLU A 42 19.77 -5.26 -5.04
N LYS A 43 18.69 -5.26 -5.82
CA LYS A 43 18.03 -6.50 -6.26
C LYS A 43 18.89 -7.34 -7.20
N LYS A 44 19.65 -6.67 -8.09
CA LYS A 44 20.42 -7.30 -9.16
C LYS A 44 21.82 -7.76 -8.72
N THR A 45 22.29 -7.29 -7.56
CA THR A 45 23.59 -7.70 -7.03
C THR A 45 23.40 -8.90 -6.11
N PRO A 46 23.93 -10.09 -6.46
CA PRO A 46 23.94 -11.23 -5.55
C PRO A 46 24.64 -10.86 -4.24
N LYS A 47 24.00 -11.12 -3.10
CA LYS A 47 24.59 -10.84 -1.78
C LYS A 47 25.59 -11.92 -1.38
N ASP A 48 25.29 -13.15 -1.76
CA ASP A 48 26.13 -14.31 -1.52
C ASP A 48 26.85 -14.65 -2.82
N VAL A 49 28.10 -14.21 -2.92
CA VAL A 49 28.97 -14.55 -4.04
C VAL A 49 29.62 -15.90 -3.72
N ASP A 50 29.35 -16.92 -4.54
CA ASP A 50 30.04 -18.21 -4.45
C ASP A 50 31.55 -17.97 -4.62
N PRO A 51 32.42 -18.41 -3.67
CA PRO A 51 33.86 -18.28 -3.77
C PRO A 51 34.49 -19.03 -4.97
N GLY A 52 33.68 -19.74 -5.75
CA GLY A 52 34.10 -20.43 -6.97
C GLY A 52 34.44 -21.88 -6.65
N HIS A 53 33.87 -22.79 -7.44
CA HIS A 53 34.24 -24.20 -7.38
C HIS A 53 35.60 -24.38 -8.07
N PRO A 54 36.63 -24.91 -7.38
CA PRO A 54 37.91 -25.19 -8.02
C PRO A 54 37.73 -26.29 -9.08
N ALA A 55 38.50 -26.16 -10.17
CA ALA A 55 38.49 -27.05 -11.33
C ALA A 55 39.08 -28.44 -11.04
#